data_AF-A0A6L8MF71-F1
#
_entry.id   AF-A0A6L8MF71-F1
#
_cell.length_a   1.000
_cell.length_b   1.000
_cell.length_c   1.000
_cell.angle_alpha   90.00
_cell.angle_beta   90.00
_cell.angle_gamma   90.00
#
_symmetry.space_group_name_H-M   'P 1'
#
loop_
_entity.id
_entity.type
_entity.pdbx_description
1 polymer ?
#
loop_
_entity_poly.entity_id
_entity_poly.type
_entity_poly.pdbx_seq_one_letter_code
_entity_poly.pdbx_strand_id
1 'polypeptide(L)'
;MLGGFLPYRGVPLPLNAFWTSLALFDFVAVFLLWKSRKAGLQLTVAIMFADVIINSYAAYVLKVFQSFAPLQAQSLFLGFVLGAITILWPIKSK
;
A
#
# COMPACT_ATOMS: atom_id res chain seq x y z
N MET A 1 -9.03 14.12 -17.29
CA MET A 1 -8.18 13.89 -16.10
C MET A 1 -7.63 15.24 -15.67
N LEU A 2 -8.09 15.81 -14.55
CA LEU A 2 -7.49 17.02 -14.01
C LEU A 2 -6.48 16.58 -12.95
N GLY A 3 -5.19 16.58 -13.33
CA GLY A 3 -4.09 16.25 -12.44
C GLY A 3 -3.97 17.29 -11.31
N GLY A 4 -3.58 16.82 -10.13
CA GLY A 4 -3.37 17.63 -8.93
C GLY A 4 -3.12 16.74 -7.72
N PHE A 5 -2.63 17.30 -6.61
CA PHE A 5 -2.32 16.55 -5.38
C PHE A 5 -3.56 16.01 -4.63
N LEU A 6 -4.77 16.31 -5.09
CA LEU A 6 -6.02 15.81 -4.48
C LEU A 6 -7.04 15.43 -5.57
N PRO A 7 -6.79 14.39 -6.37
CA PRO A 7 -7.60 14.11 -7.56
C PRO A 7 -8.99 13.53 -7.23
N TYR A 8 -9.18 12.98 -6.03
CA TYR A 8 -10.42 12.32 -5.61
C TYR A 8 -11.43 13.32 -5.03
N ARG A 9 -12.31 13.88 -5.88
CA ARG A 9 -13.44 14.70 -5.44
C ARG A 9 -14.57 13.82 -4.90
N GLY A 10 -15.17 14.22 -3.77
CA GLY A 10 -16.26 13.47 -3.12
C GLY A 10 -15.81 12.47 -2.05
N VAL A 11 -14.53 12.51 -1.65
CA VAL A 11 -13.94 11.61 -0.65
C VAL A 11 -13.33 12.47 0.48
N PRO A 12 -13.37 12.02 1.76
CA PRO A 12 -12.78 12.77 2.87
C PRO A 12 -11.31 13.14 2.60
N LEU A 13 -10.93 14.36 2.96
CA LEU A 13 -9.57 14.89 2.76
C LEU A 13 -8.45 13.95 3.28
N PRO A 14 -8.57 13.31 4.46
CA PRO A 14 -7.54 12.38 4.93
C PRO A 14 -7.30 11.19 4.00
N LEU A 15 -8.36 10.66 3.38
CA LEU A 15 -8.27 9.51 2.48
C LEU A 15 -7.62 9.90 1.13
N ASN A 16 -7.93 11.10 0.64
CA ASN A 16 -7.29 11.63 -0.56
C ASN A 16 -5.79 11.93 -0.35
N ALA A 17 -5.44 12.50 0.82
CA ALA A 17 -4.05 12.71 1.21
C ALA A 17 -3.29 11.38 1.35
N PHE A 18 -3.91 10.37 1.96
CA PHE A 18 -3.36 9.01 2.06
C PHE A 18 -3.06 8.44 0.66
N TRP A 19 -4.05 8.36 -0.23
CA TRP A 19 -3.87 7.82 -1.58
C TRP A 19 -2.82 8.57 -2.38
N THR A 20 -2.74 9.89 -2.24
CA THR A 20 -1.70 10.69 -2.91
C THR A 20 -0.31 10.39 -2.32
N SER A 21 -0.21 10.23 -1.01
CA SER A 21 1.08 9.95 -0.34
C SER A 21 1.64 8.57 -0.69
N LEU A 22 0.80 7.59 -1.07
CA LEU A 22 1.24 6.24 -1.45
C LEU A 22 2.27 6.28 -2.58
N ALA A 23 2.07 7.11 -3.60
CA ALA A 23 3.02 7.24 -4.70
C ALA A 23 4.42 7.63 -4.20
N LEU A 24 4.52 8.56 -3.24
CA LEU A 24 5.79 8.94 -2.63
C LEU A 24 6.40 7.78 -1.83
N PHE A 25 5.58 7.10 -1.02
CA PHE A 25 6.03 5.97 -0.20
C PHE A 25 6.48 4.78 -1.05
N ASP A 26 5.86 4.52 -2.19
CA ASP A 26 6.25 3.48 -3.13
C ASP A 26 7.63 3.75 -3.73
N PHE A 27 7.90 5.01 -4.14
CA PHE A 27 9.25 5.38 -4.58
C PHE A 27 10.29 5.20 -3.47
N VAL A 28 9.96 5.57 -2.24
CA VAL A 28 10.85 5.34 -1.09
C VAL A 28 11.06 3.85 -0.84
N ALA A 29 10.01 3.02 -0.95
CA ALA A 29 10.12 1.57 -0.78
C ALA A 29 11.02 0.95 -1.86
N VAL A 30 10.86 1.33 -3.12
CA VAL A 30 11.74 0.88 -4.21
C VAL A 30 13.18 1.30 -3.97
N PHE A 31 13.40 2.56 -3.60
CA PHE A 31 14.73 3.08 -3.27
C PHE A 31 15.37 2.31 -2.11
N LEU A 32 14.59 2.04 -1.04
CA LEU A 32 15.06 1.26 0.10
C LEU A 32 15.32 -0.19 -0.27
N LEU A 33 14.50 -0.83 -1.11
CA LEU A 33 14.74 -2.19 -1.59
C LEU A 33 16.07 -2.28 -2.36
N TRP A 34 16.44 -1.25 -3.13
CA TRP A 34 17.74 -1.15 -3.79
C TRP A 34 18.88 -1.01 -2.78
N LYS A 35 18.77 -0.07 -1.84
CA LYS A 35 19.88 0.28 -0.93
C LYS A 35 20.03 -0.69 0.25
N SER A 36 18.93 -1.14 0.83
CA SER A 36 18.85 -2.00 2.00
C SER A 36 17.60 -2.88 1.93
N ARG A 37 17.78 -4.11 1.42
CA ARG A 37 16.68 -5.07 1.25
C ARG A 37 15.79 -5.20 2.48
N LYS A 38 16.37 -5.27 3.69
CA LYS A 38 15.60 -5.40 4.93
C LYS A 38 14.67 -4.19 5.16
N ALA A 39 15.19 -2.97 5.04
CA ALA A 39 14.40 -1.77 5.28
C ALA A 39 13.32 -1.59 4.20
N GLY A 40 13.66 -1.89 2.93
CA GLY A 40 12.70 -1.90 1.83
C GLY A 40 11.55 -2.88 2.06
N LEU A 41 11.87 -4.13 2.42
CA LEU A 41 10.86 -5.15 2.72
C LEU A 41 9.93 -4.74 3.87
N GLN A 42 10.48 -4.17 4.95
CA GLN A 42 9.69 -3.68 6.08
C GLN A 42 8.72 -2.56 5.65
N LEU A 43 9.19 -1.60 4.85
CA LEU A 43 8.35 -0.51 4.37
C LEU A 43 7.28 -1.02 3.40
N THR A 44 7.62 -1.91 2.46
CA THR A 44 6.64 -2.52 1.54
C THR A 44 5.52 -3.23 2.28
N VAL A 45 5.84 -4.01 3.32
CA VAL A 45 4.83 -4.67 4.16
C VAL A 45 3.96 -3.64 4.88
N ALA A 46 4.56 -2.59 5.45
CA ALA A 46 3.81 -1.53 6.12
C ALA A 46 2.84 -0.80 5.19
N ILE A 47 3.28 -0.48 3.96
CA ILE A 47 2.44 0.14 2.92
C ILE A 47 1.27 -0.78 2.58
N MET A 48 1.53 -2.07 2.31
CA MET A 48 0.48 -3.02 1.94
C MET A 48 -0.57 -3.22 3.03
N PHE A 49 -0.16 -3.30 4.30
CA PHE A 49 -1.11 -3.35 5.41
C PHE A 49 -1.95 -2.08 5.51
N ALA A 50 -1.30 -0.91 5.45
CA ALA A 50 -2.00 0.36 5.50
C ALA A 50 -3.01 0.50 4.36
N ASP A 51 -2.62 0.12 3.13
CA ASP A 51 -3.49 0.18 1.95
C ASP A 51 -4.74 -0.70 2.12
N VAL A 52 -4.56 -1.98 2.49
CA VAL A 52 -5.70 -2.88 2.71
C VAL A 52 -6.61 -2.40 3.85
N ILE A 53 -6.05 -1.89 4.95
CA ILE A 53 -6.84 -1.39 6.09
C ILE A 53 -7.65 -0.16 5.68
N ILE A 54 -6.99 0.84 5.07
CA ILE A 54 -7.65 2.10 4.69
C ILE A 54 -8.66 1.86 3.58
N ASN A 55 -8.36 1.01 2.60
CA ASN A 55 -9.31 0.66 1.55
C ASN A 55 -10.47 -0.19 2.09
N SER A 56 -10.24 -1.04 3.10
CA SER A 56 -11.33 -1.73 3.81
C SER A 56 -12.25 -0.74 4.53
N TYR A 57 -11.67 0.24 5.24
CA TYR A 57 -12.45 1.31 5.87
C TYR A 57 -13.26 2.11 4.84
N ALA A 58 -12.63 2.50 3.74
CA ALA A 58 -13.28 3.21 2.64
C ALA A 58 -14.42 2.39 2.00
N ALA A 59 -14.25 1.08 1.88
CA ALA A 59 -15.24 0.17 1.30
C ALA A 59 -16.43 -0.07 2.23
N TYR A 60 -16.18 -0.45 3.49
CA TYR A 60 -17.22 -0.93 4.39
C TYR A 60 -17.88 0.19 5.20
N VAL A 61 -17.11 1.22 5.61
CA VAL A 61 -17.61 2.31 6.45
C VAL A 61 -18.07 3.49 5.59
N LEU A 62 -17.20 3.95 4.69
CA LEU A 62 -17.49 5.13 3.86
C LEU A 62 -18.30 4.80 2.59
N LYS A 63 -18.40 3.51 2.22
CA LYS A 63 -19.11 3.02 1.02
C LYS A 63 -18.70 3.76 -0.26
N VAL A 64 -17.42 4.10 -0.37
CA VAL A 64 -16.88 4.88 -1.50
C VAL A 64 -16.79 4.05 -2.78
N PHE A 65 -16.70 2.72 -2.66
CA PHE A 65 -16.51 1.82 -3.79
C PHE A 65 -17.83 1.14 -4.22
N GLN A 66 -18.00 1.01 -5.53
CA GLN A 66 -19.11 0.28 -6.15
C GLN A 66 -18.84 -1.24 -6.24
N SER A 67 -17.58 -1.65 -6.08
CA SER A 67 -17.15 -3.04 -6.18
C SER A 67 -16.04 -3.33 -5.18
N PHE A 68 -16.06 -4.54 -4.61
CA PHE A 68 -15.04 -5.04 -3.69
C PHE A 68 -13.90 -5.78 -4.41
N ALA A 69 -13.99 -6.00 -5.73
CA ALA A 69 -12.97 -6.73 -6.48
C ALA A 69 -11.56 -6.10 -6.35
N PRO A 70 -11.38 -4.76 -6.40
CA PRO A 70 -10.06 -4.15 -6.17
C PRO A 70 -9.51 -4.43 -4.77
N LEU A 71 -10.35 -4.37 -3.73
CA LEU A 71 -9.96 -4.65 -2.34
C LEU A 71 -9.56 -6.12 -2.16
N GLN A 72 -10.26 -7.04 -2.81
CA GLN A 72 -9.89 -8.46 -2.82
C GLN A 72 -8.54 -8.69 -3.51
N ALA A 73 -8.30 -8.02 -4.65
CA ALA A 73 -7.01 -8.10 -5.34
C ALA A 73 -5.86 -7.53 -4.48
N GLN A 74 -6.07 -6.40 -3.80
CA GLN A 74 -5.09 -5.85 -2.85
C GLN A 74 -4.81 -6.80 -1.68
N SER A 75 -5.85 -7.46 -1.15
CA SER A 75 -5.71 -8.44 -0.06
C SER A 75 -4.94 -9.68 -0.50
N LEU A 76 -5.20 -10.18 -1.70
CA LEU A 76 -4.42 -11.26 -2.31
C LEU A 76 -2.96 -10.84 -2.52
N PHE A 77 -2.74 -9.61 -2.97
CA PHE A 77 -1.39 -9.08 -3.15
C PHE A 77 -0.64 -8.92 -1.82
N LEU A 78 -1.31 -8.48 -0.75
CA LEU A 78 -0.73 -8.48 0.60
C LEU A 78 -0.34 -9.91 1.02
N GLY A 79 -1.21 -10.90 0.78
CA GLY A 79 -0.89 -12.30 1.04
C GLY A 79 0.35 -12.78 0.28
N PHE A 80 0.47 -12.40 -1.00
CA PHE A 80 1.67 -12.66 -1.80
C PHE A 80 2.92 -11.99 -1.21
N VAL A 81 2.84 -10.72 -0.82
CA VAL A 81 3.97 -9.98 -0.21
C VAL A 81 4.43 -10.62 1.09
N LEU A 82 3.49 -11.06 1.94
CA LEU A 82 3.78 -11.80 3.17
C LEU A 82 4.37 -13.19 2.92
N GLY A 83 3.99 -13.85 1.83
CA GLY A 83 4.67 -15.08 1.39
C GLY A 83 6.10 -14.78 0.93
N ALA A 84 6.26 -13.79 0.05
CA ALA A 84 7.55 -13.44 -0.54
C ALA A 84 8.58 -12.98 0.50
N ILE A 85 8.17 -12.24 1.54
CA ILE A 85 9.10 -11.77 2.57
C ILE A 85 9.76 -12.93 3.32
N THR A 86 9.09 -14.08 3.49
CA THR A 86 9.71 -15.26 4.15
C THR A 86 10.90 -15.80 3.38
N ILE A 87 10.91 -15.64 2.05
CA ILE A 87 11.99 -16.08 1.16
C ILE A 87 13.07 -14.99 1.05
N LEU A 88 12.65 -13.74 0.93
CA LEU A 88 13.54 -12.60 0.67
C LEU A 88 14.20 -12.05 1.93
N TRP A 89 13.75 -12.47 3.12
CA TRP A 89 14.33 -12.02 4.37
C TRP A 89 15.80 -12.43 4.45
N PRO A 90 16.74 -11.50 4.67
CA PRO A 90 18.14 -11.84 4.80
C PRO A 90 18.33 -12.68 6.07
N ILE A 91 18.50 -13.99 5.90
CA ILE A 91 19.02 -14.87 6.93
C ILE A 91 20.44 -14.39 7.20
N LYS A 92 20.75 -13.96 8.43
CA LYS A 92 22.15 -13.70 8.81
C LYS A 92 22.91 -15.01 8.61
N SER A 93 23.78 -15.08 7.59
CA SER A 93 24.87 -16.05 7.62
C SER A 93 25.76 -15.63 8.78
N LYS A 94 25.82 -16.47 9.81
CA LYS A 94 26.93 -16.42 10.77
C LYS A 94 28.21 -16.84 10.08
#